data_AF-G5EU30-F1
#
_entry.id   AF-G5EU30-F1
#
_cell.length_a   1.000
_cell.length_b   1.000
_cell.length_c   1.000
_cell.angle_alpha   90.00
_cell.angle_beta   90.00
_cell.angle_gamma   90.00
#
_symmetry.space_group_name_H-M   'P 1'
#
loop_
_entity.id
_entity.type
_entity.pdbx_description
1 polymer ?
#
loop_
_entity_poly.entity_id
_entity_poly.type
_entity_poly.pdbx_seq_one_letter_code
_entity_poly.pdbx_strand_id
1 'polypeptide(L)'
;VSWLSYDGALASAAATAGRALQGVVPGVVSYPVEHSGCSVRSVQEAQAVVDCVRELLGREWVPAAGAEPRPLAAEDCIVVAAYNAQVDCVREALIAAGLADSSGAGVRVGTVDKFQGQEAAVVLVSLASSRVDSGRGAGFVLSPNRLNVAVSRGQWQAVIENLMLACCARDGFDVSRAVRLRGKSVTPDAPWSEVSDSELVELISGAGGLLFGGTVWDYVSERRVPAGSLDVLVVDEAGQFSLTNTVAAARAARSVLLLGDPQQLPQVSTGVHPYPVDVSALGWLSDGAAALDPRFGYFLGESWRMDSALCERVSWLSYDGALASAAATAGRALQGVVPGVVSYPVEHSGCSVRSVQEAQAVVDCVRELLGREWVPAAGAEPRPLAAEDCIVVAAYNAQVDCVREALIAAGLADSSGAGVRVGTVDKFQGQEAAVVLVSLASSRVDSGRGAGFVLSPNRLNVAVSRGQW
;
A
#
# COMPACT_ATOMS: atom_id res chain seq x y z
N VAL A 1 -10.24 10.73 5.62
CA VAL A 1 -9.02 9.89 5.46
C VAL A 1 -7.91 10.38 6.36
N SER A 2 -7.37 11.56 6.06
CA SER A 2 -6.25 12.18 6.79
C SER A 2 -6.45 12.15 8.30
N TRP A 3 -7.57 12.67 8.81
CA TRP A 3 -7.89 12.70 10.24
C TRP A 3 -8.19 11.36 10.91
N LEU A 4 -8.71 10.39 10.15
CA LEU A 4 -9.06 9.08 10.70
C LEU A 4 -7.83 8.16 10.74
N SER A 5 -7.07 8.19 9.65
CA SER A 5 -5.89 7.40 9.25
C SER A 5 -4.50 7.82 9.67
N TYR A 6 -4.35 9.12 9.56
CA TYR A 6 -3.08 9.76 9.37
C TYR A 6 -3.01 11.01 10.24
N ASP A 7 -3.91 11.18 11.23
CA ASP A 7 -3.94 12.30 12.19
C ASP A 7 -3.84 13.69 11.55
N GLY A 8 -4.45 13.88 10.38
CA GLY A 8 -4.40 15.14 9.63
C GLY A 8 -3.22 15.24 8.64
N ALA A 9 -2.30 14.26 8.68
CA ALA A 9 -1.00 14.29 8.00
C ALA A 9 -1.01 14.06 6.49
N LEU A 10 -2.18 13.99 5.88
CA LEU A 10 -2.36 13.95 4.43
C LEU A 10 -3.04 15.25 3.99
N ALA A 11 -2.38 15.96 3.07
CA ALA A 11 -2.95 17.07 2.32
C ALA A 11 -3.30 16.61 0.90
N SER A 12 -4.34 17.21 0.31
CA SER A 12 -4.66 16.99 -1.11
C SER A 12 -3.55 17.54 -2.00
N ALA A 13 -3.10 16.76 -2.99
CA ALA A 13 -2.15 17.24 -3.99
C ALA A 13 -2.72 18.42 -4.78
N ALA A 14 -1.86 19.32 -5.30
CA ALA A 14 -2.30 20.46 -6.11
C ALA A 14 -3.14 20.03 -7.32
N ALA A 15 -2.83 18.87 -7.92
CA ALA A 15 -3.59 18.28 -9.02
C ALA A 15 -5.04 17.88 -8.65
N THR A 16 -5.33 17.64 -7.36
CA THR A 16 -6.67 17.29 -6.87
C THR A 16 -7.37 18.45 -6.14
N ALA A 17 -6.66 19.57 -5.92
CA ALA A 17 -7.17 20.77 -5.22
C ALA A 17 -8.30 21.51 -5.96
N GLY A 18 -8.66 21.08 -7.18
CA GLY A 18 -9.78 21.62 -7.97
C GLY A 18 -10.99 20.69 -8.10
N ARG A 19 -11.00 19.52 -7.42
CA ARG A 19 -12.13 18.60 -7.49
C ARG A 19 -13.33 19.17 -6.74
N ALA A 20 -14.47 19.24 -7.41
CA ALA A 20 -15.69 19.78 -6.82
C ALA A 20 -16.92 19.02 -7.31
N LEU A 21 -17.82 18.72 -6.39
CA LEU A 21 -19.16 18.22 -6.68
C LEU A 21 -20.17 19.24 -6.16
N GLN A 22 -21.02 19.74 -7.04
CA GLN A 22 -21.92 20.85 -6.74
C GLN A 22 -22.84 20.53 -5.54
N GLY A 23 -22.82 21.42 -4.54
CA GLY A 23 -23.67 21.29 -3.34
C GLY A 23 -23.29 20.12 -2.42
N VAL A 24 -22.07 19.58 -2.55
CA VAL A 24 -21.52 18.54 -1.67
C VAL A 24 -20.20 19.04 -1.10
N VAL A 25 -20.09 19.07 0.22
CA VAL A 25 -18.83 19.41 0.89
C VAL A 25 -17.88 18.21 0.77
N PRO A 26 -16.66 18.38 0.23
CA PRO A 26 -15.68 17.31 0.16
C PRO A 26 -15.36 16.77 1.56
N GLY A 27 -15.47 15.46 1.77
CA GLY A 27 -15.19 14.85 3.06
C GLY A 27 -15.85 13.49 3.26
N VAL A 28 -15.71 12.97 4.48
CA VAL A 28 -16.42 11.75 4.92
C VAL A 28 -17.69 12.19 5.62
N VAL A 29 -18.84 11.77 5.10
CA VAL A 29 -20.15 12.06 5.69
C VAL A 29 -20.72 10.76 6.24
N SER A 30 -21.13 10.75 7.51
CA SER A 30 -21.86 9.63 8.09
C SER A 30 -23.35 9.76 7.78
N TYR A 31 -23.94 8.68 7.24
CA TYR A 31 -25.37 8.60 7.00
C TYR A 31 -25.97 7.55 7.94
N PRO A 32 -26.63 7.95 9.04
CA PRO A 32 -27.24 7.00 9.96
C PRO A 32 -28.45 6.35 9.31
N VAL A 33 -28.47 5.00 9.31
CA VAL A 33 -29.60 4.22 8.81
C VAL A 33 -30.15 3.39 9.95
N GLU A 34 -31.42 3.58 10.28
CA GLU A 34 -32.09 2.78 11.30
C GLU A 34 -32.42 1.38 10.77
N HIS A 35 -31.85 0.36 11.39
CA HIS A 35 -32.21 -1.04 11.17
C HIS A 35 -31.85 -1.89 12.39
N SER A 36 -32.53 -3.01 12.58
CA SER A 36 -32.32 -3.91 13.72
C SER A 36 -32.19 -5.36 13.27
N GLY A 37 -31.37 -6.14 13.99
CA GLY A 37 -31.19 -7.57 13.73
C GLY A 37 -30.32 -7.93 12.52
N CYS A 38 -29.72 -6.95 11.84
CA CYS A 38 -28.87 -7.15 10.67
C CYS A 38 -27.43 -7.48 11.10
N SER A 39 -26.81 -8.48 10.46
CA SER A 39 -25.45 -8.95 10.78
C SER A 39 -24.49 -8.83 9.59
N VAL A 40 -24.88 -9.39 8.44
CA VAL A 40 -24.07 -9.41 7.21
C VAL A 40 -24.83 -8.89 5.98
N ARG A 41 -26.11 -8.53 6.16
CA ARG A 41 -27.03 -8.04 5.13
C ARG A 41 -28.04 -7.08 5.77
N SER A 42 -28.24 -5.92 5.16
CA SER A 42 -29.22 -4.89 5.55
C SER A 42 -29.85 -4.29 4.28
N VAL A 43 -31.16 -4.55 4.10
CA VAL A 43 -31.94 -4.01 2.98
C VAL A 43 -32.13 -2.50 3.14
N GLN A 44 -32.23 -2.03 4.37
CA GLN A 44 -32.35 -0.62 4.72
C GLN A 44 -31.10 0.16 4.30
N GLU A 45 -29.90 -0.38 4.58
CA GLU A 45 -28.66 0.24 4.07
C GLU A 45 -28.56 0.18 2.55
N ALA A 46 -29.00 -0.92 1.92
CA ALA A 46 -29.03 -1.01 0.46
C ALA A 46 -29.95 0.04 -0.18
N GLN A 47 -31.11 0.29 0.42
CA GLN A 47 -32.01 1.35 -0.03
C GLN A 47 -31.43 2.75 0.20
N ALA A 48 -30.80 2.99 1.36
CA ALA A 48 -30.14 4.26 1.64
C ALA A 48 -29.01 4.56 0.62
N VAL A 49 -28.26 3.54 0.21
CA VAL A 49 -27.27 3.66 -0.87
C VAL A 49 -27.92 4.09 -2.18
N VAL A 50 -29.04 3.48 -2.57
CA VAL A 50 -29.79 3.86 -3.79
C VAL A 50 -30.23 5.32 -3.73
N ASP A 51 -30.79 5.75 -2.59
CA ASP A 51 -31.30 7.11 -2.42
C ASP A 51 -30.17 8.14 -2.46
N CYS A 52 -29.04 7.87 -1.79
CA CYS A 52 -27.85 8.71 -1.86
C CYS A 52 -27.31 8.83 -3.28
N VAL A 53 -27.21 7.72 -4.03
CA VAL A 53 -26.75 7.77 -5.43
C VAL A 53 -27.69 8.65 -6.25
N ARG A 54 -29.02 8.47 -6.13
CA ARG A 54 -30.00 9.27 -6.89
C ARG A 54 -29.88 10.77 -6.62
N GLU A 55 -29.62 11.14 -5.38
CA GLU A 55 -29.46 12.55 -5.01
C GLU A 55 -28.18 13.18 -5.59
N LEU A 56 -27.14 12.37 -5.82
CA LEU A 56 -25.84 12.83 -6.31
C LEU A 56 -25.77 12.87 -7.84
N LEU A 57 -26.45 11.96 -8.53
CA LEU A 57 -26.43 11.90 -9.99
C LEU A 57 -26.95 13.18 -10.64
N GLY A 58 -26.30 13.58 -11.74
CA GLY A 58 -26.65 14.78 -12.49
C GLY A 58 -26.14 16.10 -11.88
N ARG A 59 -25.60 16.08 -10.66
CA ARG A 59 -24.88 17.25 -10.10
C ARG A 59 -23.64 17.53 -10.91
N GLU A 60 -23.26 18.80 -11.01
CA GLU A 60 -22.05 19.20 -11.71
C GLU A 60 -20.80 18.70 -10.96
N TRP A 61 -19.97 17.93 -11.67
CA TRP A 61 -18.74 17.30 -11.19
C TRP A 61 -17.54 17.83 -11.98
N VAL A 62 -16.52 18.27 -11.26
CA VAL A 62 -15.22 18.73 -11.79
C VAL A 62 -14.16 17.73 -11.36
N PRO A 63 -13.58 16.92 -12.27
CA PRO A 63 -12.68 15.83 -11.91
C PRO A 63 -11.24 16.24 -11.59
N ALA A 64 -10.81 17.43 -12.04
CA ALA A 64 -9.47 17.98 -11.80
C ALA A 64 -9.46 19.50 -12.04
N ALA A 65 -8.44 20.18 -11.52
CA ALA A 65 -8.25 21.60 -11.79
C ALA A 65 -8.07 21.85 -13.31
N GLY A 66 -8.93 22.67 -13.91
CA GLY A 66 -8.91 22.98 -15.34
C GLY A 66 -9.71 22.01 -16.23
N ALA A 67 -10.33 20.96 -15.68
CA ALA A 67 -11.23 20.09 -16.43
C ALA A 67 -12.61 20.73 -16.62
N GLU A 68 -13.27 20.45 -17.75
CA GLU A 68 -14.63 20.93 -17.99
C GLU A 68 -15.63 20.27 -17.01
N PRO A 69 -16.52 21.05 -16.38
CA PRO A 69 -17.56 20.50 -15.52
C PRO A 69 -18.53 19.63 -16.34
N ARG A 70 -18.88 18.46 -15.80
CA ARG A 70 -19.86 17.55 -16.41
C ARG A 70 -20.83 16.98 -15.36
N PRO A 71 -22.01 16.47 -15.75
CA PRO A 71 -22.88 15.81 -14.79
C PRO A 71 -22.22 14.54 -14.23
N LEU A 72 -22.40 14.30 -12.92
CA LEU A 72 -21.98 13.07 -12.26
C LEU A 72 -22.78 11.88 -12.82
N ALA A 73 -22.08 10.87 -13.31
CA ALA A 73 -22.67 9.65 -13.87
C ALA A 73 -22.61 8.49 -12.86
N ALA A 74 -23.44 7.47 -13.07
CA ALA A 74 -23.47 6.27 -12.20
C ALA A 74 -22.11 5.56 -12.14
N GLU A 75 -21.34 5.62 -13.22
CA GLU A 75 -20.00 5.07 -13.39
C GLU A 75 -18.97 5.66 -12.41
N ASP A 76 -19.21 6.92 -12.02
CA ASP A 76 -18.38 7.70 -11.11
C ASP A 76 -18.61 7.34 -9.64
N CYS A 77 -19.54 6.42 -9.36
CA CYS A 77 -19.90 5.97 -8.02
C CYS A 77 -19.47 4.51 -7.79
N ILE A 78 -18.86 4.25 -6.64
CA ILE A 78 -18.59 2.89 -6.14
C ILE A 78 -19.24 2.69 -4.78
N VAL A 79 -19.78 1.48 -4.56
CA VAL A 79 -20.26 1.04 -3.25
C VAL A 79 -19.41 -0.10 -2.73
N VAL A 80 -18.86 0.08 -1.54
CA VAL A 80 -18.06 -0.89 -0.81
C VAL A 80 -18.92 -1.51 0.28
N ALA A 81 -19.09 -2.82 0.26
CA ALA A 81 -19.80 -3.52 1.32
C ALA A 81 -18.88 -4.47 2.10
N ALA A 82 -19.08 -4.56 3.41
CA ALA A 82 -18.25 -5.39 4.29
C ALA A 82 -18.41 -6.90 4.04
N TYR A 83 -19.52 -7.33 3.44
CA TYR A 83 -19.88 -8.74 3.26
C TYR A 83 -20.41 -9.00 1.84
N ASN A 84 -20.14 -10.18 1.27
CA ASN A 84 -20.68 -10.58 -0.03
C ASN A 84 -22.22 -10.57 -0.04
N ALA A 85 -22.86 -11.04 1.03
CA ALA A 85 -24.32 -10.99 1.17
C ALA A 85 -24.88 -9.56 1.11
N GLN A 86 -24.11 -8.57 1.57
CA GLN A 86 -24.47 -7.16 1.42
C GLN A 86 -24.15 -6.63 0.03
N VAL A 87 -23.04 -7.04 -0.59
CA VAL A 87 -22.74 -6.70 -2.00
C VAL A 87 -23.90 -7.10 -2.90
N ASP A 88 -24.42 -8.31 -2.74
CA ASP A 88 -25.52 -8.81 -3.54
C ASP A 88 -26.81 -8.03 -3.26
N CYS A 89 -27.13 -7.78 -1.98
CA CYS A 89 -28.29 -6.98 -1.58
C CYS A 89 -28.28 -5.56 -2.16
N VAL A 90 -27.12 -4.89 -2.13
CA VAL A 90 -26.95 -3.54 -2.69
C VAL A 90 -27.01 -3.58 -4.21
N ARG A 91 -26.40 -4.58 -4.85
CA ARG A 91 -26.45 -4.75 -6.31
C ARG A 91 -27.89 -4.96 -6.79
N GLU A 92 -28.66 -5.82 -6.13
CA GLU A 92 -30.08 -6.03 -6.43
C GLU A 92 -30.88 -4.73 -6.34
N ALA A 93 -30.66 -3.94 -5.27
CA ALA A 93 -31.34 -2.67 -5.07
C ALA A 93 -31.00 -1.63 -6.15
N LEU A 94 -29.72 -1.52 -6.54
CA LEU A 94 -29.28 -0.61 -7.60
C LEU A 94 -29.81 -1.01 -8.98
N ILE A 95 -29.87 -2.31 -9.27
CA ILE A 95 -30.46 -2.83 -10.52
C ILE A 95 -31.96 -2.53 -10.57
N ALA A 96 -32.69 -2.83 -9.49
CA ALA A 96 -34.11 -2.51 -9.40
C ALA A 96 -34.39 -1.00 -9.53
N ALA A 97 -33.45 -0.17 -9.10
CA ALA A 97 -33.54 1.28 -9.20
C ALA A 97 -33.14 1.87 -10.56
N GLY A 98 -32.62 1.05 -11.49
CA GLY A 98 -32.10 1.49 -12.80
C GLY A 98 -30.76 2.22 -12.74
N LEU A 99 -30.01 2.06 -11.64
CA LEU A 99 -28.72 2.73 -11.39
C LEU A 99 -27.52 1.84 -11.70
N ALA A 100 -27.77 0.55 -11.89
CA ALA A 100 -26.83 -0.42 -12.40
C ALA A 100 -27.59 -1.44 -13.27
N ASP A 101 -26.90 -2.20 -14.10
CA ASP A 101 -27.49 -3.31 -14.83
C ASP A 101 -26.87 -4.67 -14.44
N SER A 102 -27.45 -5.74 -14.97
CA SER A 102 -26.97 -7.11 -14.73
C SER A 102 -25.63 -7.41 -15.42
N SER A 103 -25.18 -6.57 -16.34
CA SER A 103 -23.87 -6.67 -17.00
C SER A 103 -22.74 -6.02 -16.20
N GLY A 104 -23.09 -5.19 -15.22
CA GLY A 104 -22.16 -4.46 -14.35
C GLY A 104 -21.92 -3.01 -14.79
N ALA A 105 -22.68 -2.49 -15.75
CA ALA A 105 -22.67 -1.06 -16.09
C ALA A 105 -23.44 -0.24 -15.05
N GLY A 106 -23.03 1.02 -14.85
CA GLY A 106 -23.57 1.92 -13.82
C GLY A 106 -22.80 1.86 -12.50
N VAL A 107 -23.50 1.93 -11.37
CA VAL A 107 -22.86 1.95 -10.04
C VAL A 107 -22.22 0.60 -9.72
N ARG A 108 -20.93 0.60 -9.44
CA ARG A 108 -20.16 -0.62 -9.15
C ARG A 108 -20.26 -0.99 -7.68
N VAL A 109 -20.54 -2.27 -7.39
CA VAL A 109 -20.63 -2.81 -6.01
C VAL A 109 -19.75 -4.03 -5.80
N GLY A 110 -19.09 -4.10 -4.64
CA GLY A 110 -18.09 -5.10 -4.31
C GLY A 110 -17.55 -4.98 -2.89
N THR A 111 -16.84 -6.01 -2.45
CA THR A 111 -16.12 -5.99 -1.18
C THR A 111 -14.87 -5.13 -1.28
N VAL A 112 -14.25 -4.84 -0.13
CA VAL A 112 -12.98 -4.10 -0.06
C VAL A 112 -11.92 -4.71 -1.00
N ASP A 113 -11.82 -6.03 -1.05
CA ASP A 113 -10.83 -6.75 -1.85
C ASP A 113 -11.08 -6.65 -3.37
N LYS A 114 -12.36 -6.56 -3.78
CA LYS A 114 -12.75 -6.48 -5.21
C LYS A 114 -12.37 -5.14 -5.87
N PHE A 115 -12.18 -4.10 -5.06
CA PHE A 115 -11.90 -2.74 -5.52
C PHE A 115 -10.51 -2.25 -5.15
N GLN A 116 -9.59 -3.17 -4.82
CA GLN A 116 -8.19 -2.83 -4.70
C GLN A 116 -7.71 -2.23 -6.04
N GLY A 117 -7.27 -0.97 -6.02
CA GLY A 117 -6.81 -0.23 -7.21
C GLY A 117 -7.90 0.35 -8.12
N GLN A 118 -9.11 0.69 -7.62
CA GLN A 118 -10.13 1.41 -8.40
C GLN A 118 -10.59 2.70 -7.72
N GLU A 119 -10.66 3.79 -8.49
CA GLU A 119 -11.07 5.13 -8.05
C GLU A 119 -12.50 5.48 -8.48
N ALA A 120 -13.12 6.44 -7.77
CA ALA A 120 -14.46 6.97 -8.05
C ALA A 120 -14.61 8.38 -7.48
N ALA A 121 -15.46 9.21 -8.09
CA ALA A 121 -15.81 10.53 -7.57
C ALA A 121 -16.58 10.43 -6.24
N VAL A 122 -17.42 9.40 -6.10
CA VAL A 122 -18.18 9.11 -4.89
C VAL A 122 -17.96 7.66 -4.46
N VAL A 123 -17.59 7.46 -3.19
CA VAL A 123 -17.48 6.13 -2.58
C VAL A 123 -18.47 6.03 -1.43
N LEU A 124 -19.41 5.09 -1.52
CA LEU A 124 -20.35 4.76 -0.45
C LEU A 124 -19.87 3.50 0.27
N VAL A 125 -19.90 3.48 1.60
CA VAL A 125 -19.49 2.32 2.41
C VAL A 125 -20.69 1.82 3.20
N SER A 126 -21.06 0.56 3.00
CA SER A 126 -22.13 -0.14 3.74
C SER A 126 -21.55 -1.22 4.64
N LEU A 127 -21.91 -1.17 5.92
CA LEU A 127 -21.39 -2.06 6.97
C LEU A 127 -22.36 -3.21 7.29
N ALA A 128 -23.63 -3.07 6.94
CA ALA A 128 -24.72 -4.06 7.04
C ALA A 128 -25.05 -4.60 8.44
N SER A 129 -24.42 -4.05 9.49
CA SER A 129 -24.51 -4.60 10.85
C SER A 129 -25.12 -3.61 11.83
N SER A 130 -26.19 -4.03 12.50
CA SER A 130 -26.78 -3.35 13.67
C SER A 130 -26.44 -4.06 14.98
N ARG A 131 -25.52 -5.04 14.94
CA ARG A 131 -25.03 -5.76 16.12
C ARG A 131 -23.51 -5.57 16.28
N VAL A 132 -23.09 -5.24 17.50
CA VAL A 132 -21.67 -5.19 17.92
C VAL A 132 -21.08 -6.61 18.04
N ASP A 133 -21.94 -7.63 18.09
CA ASP A 133 -21.61 -9.00 18.48
C ASP A 133 -22.02 -10.05 17.41
N SER A 134 -21.65 -9.82 16.15
CA SER A 134 -21.68 -10.87 15.12
C SER A 134 -20.40 -11.71 15.20
N GLY A 135 -20.43 -13.01 14.88
CA GLY A 135 -19.39 -14.01 15.20
C GLY A 135 -17.94 -13.78 14.73
N ARG A 136 -17.58 -12.60 14.20
CA ARG A 136 -16.20 -12.12 13.99
C ARG A 136 -15.84 -10.85 14.82
N GLY A 137 -16.74 -10.40 15.70
CA GLY A 137 -16.62 -9.24 16.59
C GLY A 137 -16.66 -7.87 15.89
N ALA A 138 -17.01 -6.82 16.63
CA ALA A 138 -16.98 -5.42 16.17
C ALA A 138 -15.62 -4.98 15.58
N GLY A 139 -14.52 -5.65 15.95
CA GLY A 139 -13.18 -5.41 15.40
C GLY A 139 -13.00 -5.77 13.92
N PHE A 140 -13.90 -6.59 13.33
CA PHE A 140 -13.90 -6.87 11.89
C PHE A 140 -14.46 -5.71 11.07
N VAL A 141 -15.54 -5.08 11.55
CA VAL A 141 -16.26 -3.96 10.91
C VAL A 141 -15.56 -2.61 11.19
N LEU A 142 -14.99 -2.46 12.38
CA LEU A 142 -14.32 -1.24 12.86
C LEU A 142 -12.80 -1.29 12.73
N SER A 143 -12.25 -2.25 11.98
CA SER A 143 -10.81 -2.29 11.73
C SER A 143 -10.39 -0.96 11.08
N PRO A 144 -9.52 -0.15 11.73
CA PRO A 144 -9.06 1.11 11.19
C PRO A 144 -8.52 0.90 9.78
N ASN A 145 -7.67 -0.12 9.58
CA ASN A 145 -7.11 -0.47 8.27
C ASN A 145 -8.18 -0.76 7.19
N ARG A 146 -9.31 -1.41 7.49
CA ARG A 146 -10.38 -1.62 6.48
C ARG A 146 -11.21 -0.39 6.24
N LEU A 147 -11.51 0.37 7.30
CA LEU A 147 -12.18 1.67 7.17
C LEU A 147 -11.29 2.63 6.39
N ASN A 148 -9.96 2.51 6.53
CA ASN A 148 -8.98 3.24 5.74
C ASN A 148 -8.98 2.77 4.33
N VAL A 149 -8.79 1.49 4.02
CA VAL A 149 -8.83 1.05 2.62
C VAL A 149 -10.19 1.38 1.94
N ALA A 150 -11.28 1.44 2.72
CA ALA A 150 -12.58 1.89 2.22
C ALA A 150 -12.69 3.42 2.01
N VAL A 151 -12.10 4.23 2.89
CA VAL A 151 -12.19 5.70 2.90
C VAL A 151 -11.00 6.37 2.17
N SER A 152 -9.82 5.76 2.22
CA SER A 152 -8.49 6.11 1.69
C SER A 152 -8.21 5.46 0.34
N ARG A 153 -9.23 5.35 -0.52
CA ARG A 153 -9.04 5.07 -1.96
C ARG A 153 -8.43 6.26 -2.71
N GLY A 154 -7.48 6.94 -2.05
CA GLY A 154 -6.48 7.80 -2.63
C GLY A 154 -5.13 7.14 -2.34
N GLN A 155 -4.56 6.56 -3.40
CA GLN A 155 -3.18 6.12 -3.59
C GLN A 155 -2.56 5.24 -2.49
N TRP A 156 -2.57 3.92 -2.74
CA TRP A 156 -1.61 3.00 -2.13
C TRP A 156 -1.09 2.01 -3.19
N GLN A 157 0.22 2.13 -3.44
CA GLN A 157 1.14 1.34 -4.26
C GLN A 157 0.84 1.15 -5.76
N ALA A 158 1.35 2.10 -6.55
CA ALA A 158 1.55 2.02 -7.99
C ALA A 158 2.80 1.18 -8.37
N VAL A 159 3.04 0.03 -7.72
CA VAL A 159 4.26 -0.78 -7.93
C VAL A 159 4.37 -1.23 -9.39
N ILE A 160 3.26 -1.71 -9.96
CA ILE A 160 3.19 -2.12 -11.37
C ILE A 160 3.50 -0.94 -12.30
N GLU A 161 3.05 0.26 -11.94
CA GLU A 161 3.24 1.45 -12.78
C GLU A 161 4.68 1.95 -12.75
N ASN A 162 5.41 1.81 -11.63
CA ASN A 162 6.84 2.11 -11.58
C ASN A 162 7.64 1.20 -12.53
N LEU A 163 7.34 -0.10 -12.54
CA LEU A 163 7.96 -1.03 -13.48
C LEU A 163 7.60 -0.69 -14.94
N MET A 164 6.33 -0.36 -15.20
CA MET A 164 5.90 0.06 -16.54
C MET A 164 6.57 1.36 -16.99
N LEU A 165 6.68 2.36 -16.11
CA LEU A 165 7.39 3.62 -16.38
C LEU A 165 8.85 3.34 -16.73
N ALA A 166 9.52 2.48 -15.96
CA ALA A 166 10.90 2.09 -16.22
C ALA A 166 11.06 1.39 -17.57
N CYS A 167 10.12 0.52 -17.94
CA CYS A 167 10.09 -0.10 -19.28
C CYS A 167 9.87 0.93 -20.39
N CYS A 168 8.91 1.84 -20.23
CA CYS A 168 8.61 2.90 -21.20
C CYS A 168 9.77 3.88 -21.39
N ALA A 169 10.60 4.10 -20.37
CA ALA A 169 11.77 4.97 -20.43
C ALA A 169 12.98 4.32 -21.11
N ARG A 170 12.96 3.02 -21.44
CA ARG A 170 14.11 2.37 -22.10
C ARG A 170 14.16 2.72 -23.58
N ASP A 171 15.36 3.06 -24.03
CA ASP A 171 15.65 3.28 -25.45
C ASP A 171 15.21 2.07 -26.30
N GLY A 172 14.45 2.36 -27.36
CA GLY A 172 13.95 1.35 -28.29
C GLY A 172 12.64 0.67 -27.89
N PHE A 173 12.05 0.99 -26.72
CA PHE A 173 10.71 0.54 -26.39
C PHE A 173 9.65 1.44 -27.05
N ASP A 174 8.70 0.82 -27.77
CA ASP A 174 7.56 1.53 -28.35
C ASP A 174 6.49 1.74 -27.27
N VAL A 175 6.47 2.94 -26.69
CA VAL A 175 5.55 3.33 -25.61
C VAL A 175 4.07 3.17 -25.99
N SER A 176 3.73 3.25 -27.29
CA SER A 176 2.35 3.03 -27.75
C SER A 176 1.86 1.59 -27.51
N ARG A 177 2.78 0.66 -27.23
CA ARG A 177 2.50 -0.74 -26.88
C ARG A 177 2.37 -1.00 -25.39
N ALA A 178 2.51 0.02 -24.54
CA ALA A 178 2.19 -0.12 -23.12
C ALA A 178 0.71 0.19 -22.89
N VAL A 179 0.00 -0.73 -22.23
CA VAL A 179 -1.44 -0.60 -21.97
C VAL A 179 -1.87 -1.05 -20.58
N ARG A 180 -2.97 -0.45 -20.10
CA ARG A 180 -3.72 -0.87 -18.91
C ARG A 180 -5.20 -0.87 -19.22
N LEU A 181 -5.99 -1.56 -18.40
CA LEU A 181 -7.45 -1.45 -18.52
C LEU A 181 -7.93 -0.06 -18.08
N ARG A 182 -8.99 0.42 -18.73
CA ARG A 182 -9.58 1.75 -18.45
C ARG A 182 -9.93 1.95 -16.98
N GLY A 183 -9.54 3.10 -16.43
CA GLY A 183 -9.78 3.47 -15.03
C GLY A 183 -8.95 2.65 -14.02
N LYS A 184 -7.84 2.05 -14.46
CA LYS A 184 -6.90 1.32 -13.60
C LYS A 184 -5.56 2.02 -13.44
N SER A 185 -5.32 3.11 -14.17
CA SER A 185 -4.12 3.93 -13.99
C SER A 185 -4.27 4.84 -12.78
N VAL A 186 -3.24 4.90 -11.94
CA VAL A 186 -3.18 5.79 -10.77
C VAL A 186 -2.14 6.91 -10.94
N THR A 187 -1.23 6.76 -11.90
CA THR A 187 -0.27 7.79 -12.33
C THR A 187 -0.97 8.81 -13.25
N PRO A 188 -1.00 10.10 -12.88
CA PRO A 188 -1.43 11.16 -13.78
C PRO A 188 -0.53 11.24 -15.01
N ASP A 189 -1.11 11.50 -16.18
CA ASP A 189 -0.38 11.68 -17.45
C ASP A 189 0.55 10.51 -17.80
N ALA A 190 0.14 9.29 -17.43
CA ALA A 190 0.93 8.10 -17.68
C ALA A 190 1.19 7.88 -19.18
N PRO A 191 2.37 7.36 -19.56
CA PRO A 191 2.76 7.22 -20.96
C PRO A 191 2.04 6.08 -21.70
N TRP A 192 1.32 5.19 -21.00
CA TRP A 192 0.59 4.07 -21.60
C TRP A 192 -0.85 4.42 -21.96
N SER A 193 -1.44 3.62 -22.86
CA SER A 193 -2.84 3.76 -23.25
C SER A 193 -3.78 2.98 -22.33
N GLU A 194 -4.97 3.53 -22.07
CA GLU A 194 -6.02 2.82 -21.36
C GLU A 194 -7.03 2.18 -22.34
N VAL A 195 -7.15 0.85 -22.28
CA VAL A 195 -7.93 0.04 -23.23
C VAL A 195 -9.10 -0.67 -22.57
N SER A 196 -10.09 -1.05 -23.37
CA SER A 196 -11.17 -1.96 -23.00
C SER A 196 -10.72 -3.42 -23.03
N ASP A 197 -11.54 -4.32 -22.48
CA ASP A 197 -11.30 -5.76 -22.50
C ASP A 197 -11.16 -6.29 -23.95
N SER A 198 -11.97 -5.79 -24.90
CA SER A 198 -11.89 -6.21 -26.31
C SER A 198 -10.63 -5.72 -27.01
N GLU A 199 -10.25 -4.46 -26.79
CA GLU A 199 -9.02 -3.88 -27.36
C GLU A 199 -7.78 -4.61 -26.82
N LEU A 200 -7.77 -4.98 -25.53
CA LEU A 200 -6.69 -5.77 -24.94
C LEU A 200 -6.54 -7.13 -25.65
N VAL A 201 -7.63 -7.84 -25.89
CA VAL A 201 -7.61 -9.15 -26.58
C VAL A 201 -7.10 -9.02 -28.02
N GLU A 202 -7.52 -7.98 -28.73
CA GLU A 202 -7.03 -7.67 -30.07
C GLU A 202 -5.52 -7.36 -30.08
N LEU A 203 -5.04 -6.58 -29.11
CA LEU A 203 -3.63 -6.24 -28.96
C LEU A 203 -2.77 -7.47 -28.65
N ILE A 204 -3.23 -8.34 -27.75
CA ILE A 204 -2.54 -9.59 -27.39
C ILE A 204 -2.45 -10.52 -28.60
N SER A 205 -3.51 -10.58 -29.42
CA SER A 205 -3.57 -11.45 -30.60
C SER A 205 -2.92 -10.84 -31.84
N GLY A 206 -2.59 -9.55 -31.78
CA GLY A 206 -2.08 -8.76 -32.90
C GLY A 206 -0.60 -8.97 -33.17
N ALA A 207 -0.11 -8.30 -34.22
CA ALA A 207 1.32 -8.28 -34.53
C ALA A 207 2.07 -7.25 -33.69
N GLY A 208 3.26 -7.63 -33.22
CA GLY A 208 4.15 -6.79 -32.40
C GLY A 208 4.14 -7.18 -30.92
N GLY A 209 5.02 -6.56 -30.14
CA GLY A 209 5.04 -6.73 -28.68
C GLY A 209 3.98 -5.88 -27.98
N LEU A 210 3.65 -6.27 -26.76
CA LEU A 210 2.74 -5.56 -25.85
C LEU A 210 3.32 -5.59 -24.44
N LEU A 211 3.19 -4.48 -23.71
CA LEU A 211 3.38 -4.43 -22.26
C LEU A 211 2.02 -4.18 -21.60
N PHE A 212 1.48 -5.18 -20.92
CA PHE A 212 0.21 -5.06 -20.20
C PHE A 212 0.46 -4.96 -18.69
N GLY A 213 -0.09 -3.91 -18.05
CA GLY A 213 -0.14 -3.78 -16.60
C GLY A 213 -1.52 -4.15 -16.05
N GLY A 214 -1.60 -5.25 -15.32
CA GLY A 214 -2.86 -5.76 -14.78
C GLY A 214 -2.72 -6.38 -13.39
N THR A 215 -3.85 -6.66 -12.77
CA THR A 215 -3.94 -7.42 -11.52
C THR A 215 -4.01 -8.91 -11.81
N VAL A 216 -3.81 -9.75 -10.78
CA VAL A 216 -3.98 -11.21 -10.88
C VAL A 216 -5.29 -11.63 -11.55
N TRP A 217 -6.38 -10.92 -11.28
CA TRP A 217 -7.71 -11.21 -11.83
C TRP A 217 -7.79 -11.02 -13.34
N ASP A 218 -6.99 -10.12 -13.88
CA ASP A 218 -6.93 -9.88 -15.31
C ASP A 218 -6.24 -11.06 -16.01
N TYR A 219 -5.16 -11.57 -15.44
CA TYR A 219 -4.41 -12.73 -15.95
C TYR A 219 -5.12 -14.08 -15.76
N VAL A 220 -6.00 -14.20 -14.76
CA VAL A 220 -6.81 -15.41 -14.54
C VAL A 220 -8.01 -15.47 -15.50
N SER A 221 -8.45 -14.33 -16.03
CA SER A 221 -9.63 -14.23 -16.89
C SER A 221 -9.32 -14.58 -18.34
N GLU A 222 -9.80 -15.74 -18.81
CA GLU A 222 -9.68 -16.14 -20.23
C GLU A 222 -10.34 -15.17 -21.21
N ARG A 223 -11.30 -14.36 -20.74
CA ARG A 223 -11.95 -13.34 -21.56
C ARG A 223 -11.04 -12.13 -21.85
N ARG A 224 -10.02 -11.92 -21.01
CA ARG A 224 -9.10 -10.78 -21.11
C ARG A 224 -7.74 -11.24 -21.61
N VAL A 225 -7.19 -12.26 -20.96
CA VAL A 225 -5.88 -12.82 -21.27
C VAL A 225 -6.04 -14.32 -21.52
N PRO A 226 -6.10 -14.75 -22.79
CA PRO A 226 -6.18 -16.16 -23.12
C PRO A 226 -4.99 -16.95 -22.57
N ALA A 227 -5.18 -18.23 -22.26
CA ALA A 227 -4.11 -19.06 -21.72
C ALA A 227 -2.93 -19.19 -22.70
N GLY A 228 -1.71 -19.03 -22.19
CA GLY A 228 -0.47 -19.10 -22.98
C GLY A 228 -0.34 -18.03 -24.08
N SER A 229 -1.13 -16.96 -24.01
CA SER A 229 -1.12 -15.86 -24.98
C SER A 229 0.02 -14.86 -24.75
N LEU A 230 0.57 -14.82 -23.54
CA LEU A 230 1.73 -14.00 -23.20
C LEU A 230 3.01 -14.84 -23.22
N ASP A 231 4.13 -14.22 -23.57
CA ASP A 231 5.42 -14.89 -23.49
C ASP A 231 5.95 -14.94 -22.05
N VAL A 232 5.86 -13.81 -21.33
CA VAL A 232 6.38 -13.66 -19.97
C VAL A 232 5.36 -12.96 -19.08
N LEU A 233 5.07 -13.54 -17.92
CA LEU A 233 4.40 -12.89 -16.80
C LEU A 233 5.44 -12.40 -15.80
N VAL A 234 5.50 -11.09 -15.57
CA VAL A 234 6.33 -10.52 -14.51
C VAL A 234 5.46 -10.31 -13.26
N VAL A 235 5.88 -10.90 -12.14
CA VAL A 235 5.27 -10.69 -10.83
C VAL A 235 6.23 -9.85 -10.01
N ASP A 236 5.89 -8.58 -9.82
CA ASP A 236 6.62 -7.70 -8.92
C ASP A 236 6.18 -7.91 -7.45
N GLU A 237 7.06 -7.63 -6.50
CA GLU A 237 6.88 -7.93 -5.07
C GLU A 237 6.45 -9.39 -4.80
N ALA A 238 7.02 -10.33 -5.58
CA ALA A 238 6.73 -11.76 -5.52
C ALA A 238 7.12 -12.43 -4.19
N GLY A 239 7.81 -11.71 -3.29
CA GLY A 239 8.00 -12.11 -1.89
C GLY A 239 6.73 -12.00 -1.05
N GLN A 240 5.76 -11.19 -1.47
CA GLN A 240 4.47 -10.95 -0.81
C GLN A 240 3.27 -11.49 -1.60
N PHE A 241 3.52 -12.07 -2.77
CA PHE A 241 2.46 -12.56 -3.64
C PHE A 241 2.29 -14.07 -3.48
N SER A 242 1.10 -14.54 -3.10
CA SER A 242 0.88 -15.96 -2.80
C SER A 242 1.25 -16.87 -3.97
N LEU A 243 1.77 -18.04 -3.63
CA LEU A 243 2.02 -19.11 -4.58
C LEU A 243 0.75 -19.47 -5.38
N THR A 244 -0.40 -19.51 -4.72
CA THR A 244 -1.69 -19.83 -5.36
C THR A 244 -2.09 -18.82 -6.43
N ASN A 245 -1.94 -17.53 -6.14
CA ASN A 245 -2.23 -16.47 -7.11
C ASN A 245 -1.20 -16.47 -8.24
N THR A 246 0.07 -16.76 -7.93
CA THR A 246 1.14 -16.91 -8.92
C THR A 246 0.81 -18.03 -9.91
N VAL A 247 0.46 -19.22 -9.42
CA VAL A 247 0.09 -20.37 -10.26
C VAL A 247 -1.17 -20.07 -11.08
N ALA A 248 -2.16 -19.41 -10.47
CA ALA A 248 -3.39 -19.04 -11.16
C ALA A 248 -3.14 -18.06 -12.32
N ALA A 249 -2.28 -17.05 -12.13
CA ALA A 249 -1.92 -16.10 -13.18
C ALA A 249 -0.93 -16.67 -14.21
N ALA A 250 -0.03 -17.58 -13.79
CA ALA A 250 0.98 -18.18 -14.64
C ALA A 250 0.40 -18.85 -15.89
N ARG A 251 -0.86 -19.31 -15.84
CA ARG A 251 -1.56 -19.87 -17.00
C ARG A 251 -1.62 -18.94 -18.22
N ALA A 252 -1.54 -17.63 -18.00
CA ALA A 252 -1.59 -16.63 -19.06
C ALA A 252 -0.31 -16.59 -19.89
N ALA A 253 0.81 -17.05 -19.33
CA ALA A 253 2.13 -16.87 -19.92
C ALA A 253 2.91 -18.19 -20.08
N ARG A 254 3.88 -18.19 -21.00
CA ARG A 254 4.79 -19.33 -21.22
C ARG A 254 5.92 -19.38 -20.20
N SER A 255 6.27 -18.25 -19.61
CA SER A 255 7.33 -18.10 -18.61
C SER A 255 6.91 -17.12 -17.53
N VAL A 256 7.42 -17.31 -16.32
CA VAL A 256 7.15 -16.42 -15.18
C VAL A 256 8.47 -15.88 -14.65
N LEU A 257 8.55 -14.55 -14.54
CA LEU A 257 9.65 -13.84 -13.91
C LEU A 257 9.16 -13.30 -12.56
N LEU A 258 9.79 -13.76 -11.48
CA LEU A 258 9.47 -13.31 -10.13
C LEU A 258 10.50 -12.28 -9.68
N LEU A 259 10.03 -11.07 -9.35
CA LEU A 259 10.85 -9.98 -8.82
C LEU A 259 10.38 -9.68 -7.40
N GLY A 260 11.32 -9.56 -6.47
CA GLY A 260 11.00 -9.24 -5.08
C GLY A 260 11.98 -9.91 -4.13
N ASP A 261 11.64 -9.84 -2.85
CA ASP A 261 12.52 -10.26 -1.77
C ASP A 261 11.75 -11.07 -0.72
N PRO A 262 12.00 -12.39 -0.61
CA PRO A 262 11.34 -13.24 0.38
C PRO A 262 11.77 -12.93 1.82
N GLN A 263 12.89 -12.23 2.02
CA GLN A 263 13.41 -11.82 3.33
C GLN A 263 12.75 -10.54 3.86
N GLN A 264 11.89 -9.90 3.06
CA GLN A 264 11.03 -8.80 3.48
C GLN A 264 9.69 -9.30 4.03
N LEU A 265 8.70 -8.42 4.17
CA LEU A 265 7.41 -8.77 4.79
C LEU A 265 6.71 -9.88 4.02
N PRO A 266 6.28 -10.97 4.67
CA PRO A 266 5.43 -11.96 4.03
C PRO A 266 4.02 -11.40 3.82
N GLN A 267 3.26 -12.05 2.94
CA GLN A 267 1.83 -11.75 2.78
C GLN A 267 1.08 -11.95 4.10
N VAL A 268 0.18 -11.01 4.42
CA VAL A 268 -0.74 -11.18 5.55
C VAL A 268 -1.87 -12.13 5.14
N SER A 269 -1.75 -13.41 5.48
CA SER A 269 -2.86 -14.36 5.38
C SER A 269 -3.71 -14.33 6.64
N THR A 270 -5.03 -14.28 6.46
CA THR A 270 -6.01 -14.31 7.56
C THR A 270 -6.77 -15.64 7.63
N GLY A 271 -6.56 -16.52 6.66
CA GLY A 271 -7.12 -17.86 6.60
C GLY A 271 -6.08 -18.90 7.03
N VAL A 272 -6.44 -19.74 7.99
CA VAL A 272 -5.62 -20.92 8.32
C VAL A 272 -5.98 -22.01 7.33
N HIS A 273 -4.98 -22.48 6.59
CA HIS A 273 -5.11 -23.58 5.65
C HIS A 273 -4.13 -24.69 6.04
N PRO A 274 -4.51 -25.98 5.95
CA PRO A 274 -3.64 -27.09 6.38
C PRO A 274 -2.38 -27.26 5.53
N TYR A 275 -2.36 -26.70 4.31
CA TYR A 275 -1.20 -26.67 3.42
C TYR A 275 -0.65 -25.24 3.30
N PRO A 276 0.66 -25.05 3.04
CA PRO A 276 1.34 -23.74 3.00
C PRO A 276 0.99 -22.94 1.73
N VAL A 277 -0.28 -22.58 1.58
CA VAL A 277 -0.83 -21.87 0.42
C VAL A 277 -0.66 -20.35 0.49
N ASP A 278 -0.29 -19.87 1.67
CA ASP A 278 0.00 -18.47 2.01
C ASP A 278 1.49 -18.11 1.85
N VAL A 279 2.34 -19.09 1.55
CA VAL A 279 3.74 -18.84 1.21
C VAL A 279 3.81 -18.22 -0.18
N SER A 280 4.73 -17.26 -0.35
CA SER A 280 4.95 -16.61 -1.64
C SER A 280 5.75 -17.50 -2.59
N ALA A 281 5.63 -17.26 -3.90
CA ALA A 281 6.34 -18.08 -4.89
C ALA A 281 7.87 -18.00 -4.71
N LEU A 282 8.41 -16.82 -4.42
CA LEU A 282 9.83 -16.65 -4.10
C LEU A 282 10.21 -17.30 -2.76
N GLY A 283 9.35 -17.19 -1.74
CA GLY A 283 9.59 -17.84 -0.45
C GLY A 283 9.66 -19.37 -0.59
N TRP A 284 8.81 -19.94 -1.43
CA TRP A 284 8.81 -21.37 -1.74
C TRP A 284 10.08 -21.81 -2.50
N LEU A 285 10.50 -21.04 -3.50
CA LEU A 285 11.74 -21.32 -4.25
C LEU A 285 13.01 -21.15 -3.43
N SER A 286 12.99 -20.23 -2.46
CA SER A 286 14.14 -19.97 -1.58
C SER A 286 14.28 -21.04 -0.50
N ASP A 287 13.21 -21.77 -0.16
CA ASP A 287 13.21 -22.86 0.83
C ASP A 287 13.91 -22.49 2.15
N GLY A 288 13.68 -21.26 2.61
CA GLY A 288 14.28 -20.72 3.83
C GLY A 288 15.73 -20.25 3.72
N ALA A 289 16.37 -20.36 2.55
CA ALA A 289 17.69 -19.79 2.30
C ALA A 289 17.62 -18.25 2.25
N ALA A 290 18.69 -17.60 2.74
CA ALA A 290 18.78 -16.15 2.80
C ALA A 290 19.02 -15.48 1.43
N ALA A 291 19.55 -16.23 0.47
CA ALA A 291 19.72 -15.86 -0.92
C ALA A 291 19.20 -16.98 -1.82
N LEU A 292 18.61 -16.60 -2.96
CA LEU A 292 18.04 -17.55 -3.91
C LEU A 292 19.16 -18.40 -4.55
N ASP A 293 18.92 -19.71 -4.68
CA ASP A 293 19.81 -20.61 -5.41
C ASP A 293 19.98 -20.10 -6.86
N PRO A 294 21.23 -19.95 -7.37
CA PRO A 294 21.50 -19.47 -8.72
C PRO A 294 20.81 -20.26 -9.85
N ARG A 295 20.37 -21.50 -9.58
CA ARG A 295 19.58 -22.31 -10.51
C ARG A 295 18.19 -21.74 -10.76
N PHE A 296 17.63 -20.96 -9.84
CA PHE A 296 16.28 -20.39 -9.92
C PHE A 296 16.26 -18.90 -10.31
N GLY A 297 17.41 -18.22 -10.30
CA GLY A 297 17.47 -16.82 -10.70
C GLY A 297 18.77 -16.13 -10.28
N TYR A 298 18.72 -14.80 -10.31
CA TYR A 298 19.85 -13.95 -9.96
C TYR A 298 19.59 -13.24 -8.64
N PHE A 299 20.58 -13.24 -7.76
CA PHE A 299 20.56 -12.40 -6.56
C PHE A 299 21.24 -11.06 -6.86
N LEU A 300 20.54 -9.95 -6.62
CA LEU A 300 21.08 -8.60 -6.77
C LEU A 300 21.83 -8.21 -5.48
N GLY A 301 23.11 -8.55 -5.42
CA GLY A 301 23.93 -8.40 -4.22
C GLY A 301 24.47 -7.01 -3.92
N GLU A 302 24.07 -5.96 -4.67
CA GLU A 302 24.54 -4.60 -4.44
C GLU A 302 23.38 -3.66 -4.08
N SER A 303 23.44 -3.07 -2.88
CA SER A 303 22.51 -2.04 -2.42
C SER A 303 23.01 -0.65 -2.79
N TRP A 304 22.17 0.13 -3.46
CA TRP A 304 22.44 1.52 -3.84
C TRP A 304 21.97 2.54 -2.79
N ARG A 305 21.38 2.06 -1.69
CA ARG A 305 20.80 2.88 -0.63
C ARG A 305 21.75 3.07 0.55
N MET A 306 22.17 1.95 1.15
CA MET A 306 22.80 1.91 2.48
C MET A 306 24.30 2.16 2.39
N ASP A 307 24.87 2.89 3.34
CA ASP A 307 26.32 2.88 3.60
C ASP A 307 26.82 1.45 3.84
N SER A 308 28.11 1.23 3.57
CA SER A 308 28.79 -0.05 3.77
C SER A 308 28.59 -0.67 5.16
N ALA A 309 28.70 0.11 6.25
CA ALA A 309 28.59 -0.40 7.61
C ALA A 309 27.14 -0.78 7.98
N LEU A 310 26.16 0.00 7.51
CA LEU A 310 24.74 -0.35 7.64
C LEU A 310 24.39 -1.59 6.82
N CYS A 311 24.86 -1.64 5.58
CA CYS A 311 24.63 -2.74 4.67
C CYS A 311 25.23 -4.04 5.22
N GLU A 312 26.42 -4.02 5.82
CA GLU A 312 27.05 -5.19 6.44
C GLU A 312 26.16 -5.80 7.53
N ARG A 313 25.56 -4.96 8.39
CA ARG A 313 24.66 -5.43 9.45
C ARG A 313 23.38 -6.04 8.89
N VAL A 314 22.76 -5.39 7.91
CA VAL A 314 21.54 -5.90 7.24
C VAL A 314 21.85 -7.19 6.47
N SER A 315 22.99 -7.25 5.79
CA SER A 315 23.50 -8.40 5.06
C SER A 315 23.69 -9.61 5.96
N TRP A 316 24.33 -9.43 7.11
CA TRP A 316 24.48 -10.47 8.12
C TRP A 316 23.14 -10.93 8.71
N LEU A 317 22.22 -9.99 9.01
CA LEU A 317 20.92 -10.31 9.61
C LEU A 317 19.96 -11.06 8.68
N SER A 318 20.03 -10.79 7.37
CA SER A 318 18.94 -11.18 6.46
C SER A 318 19.38 -11.84 5.16
N TYR A 319 20.64 -11.73 4.76
CA TYR A 319 21.14 -12.22 3.47
C TYR A 319 22.40 -13.08 3.60
N ASP A 320 22.72 -13.56 4.80
CA ASP A 320 23.88 -14.42 5.09
C ASP A 320 25.22 -13.85 4.55
N GLY A 321 25.37 -12.53 4.62
CA GLY A 321 26.58 -11.84 4.13
C GLY A 321 26.62 -11.58 2.62
N ALA A 322 25.62 -12.03 1.85
CA ALA A 322 25.63 -11.91 0.40
C ALA A 322 25.37 -10.49 -0.14
N LEU A 323 24.79 -9.59 0.66
CA LEU A 323 24.48 -8.22 0.27
C LEU A 323 25.65 -7.28 0.60
N ALA A 324 26.11 -6.51 -0.39
CA ALA A 324 27.13 -5.48 -0.28
C ALA A 324 26.57 -4.11 -0.64
N SER A 325 27.27 -3.05 -0.25
CA SER A 325 26.93 -1.69 -0.65
C SER A 325 27.61 -1.33 -1.97
N ALA A 326 26.87 -0.69 -2.89
CA ALA A 326 27.38 -0.24 -4.17
C ALA A 326 28.35 0.94 -4.00
N ALA A 327 29.36 1.06 -4.86
CA ALA A 327 30.36 2.14 -4.78
C ALA A 327 29.76 3.56 -4.77
N ALA A 328 28.56 3.75 -5.34
CA ALA A 328 27.85 5.03 -5.35
C ALA A 328 27.47 5.55 -3.95
N THR A 329 27.40 4.69 -2.93
CA THR A 329 27.05 5.06 -1.56
C THR A 329 28.26 5.54 -0.74
N ALA A 330 29.48 5.25 -1.20
CA ALA A 330 30.72 5.47 -0.44
C ALA A 330 31.02 6.95 -0.12
N GLY A 331 30.32 7.89 -0.75
CA GLY A 331 30.42 9.33 -0.47
C GLY A 331 29.38 9.86 0.52
N ARG A 332 28.54 9.01 1.12
CA ARG A 332 27.60 9.41 2.17
C ARG A 332 28.36 9.75 3.45
N ALA A 333 27.90 10.76 4.18
CA ALA A 333 28.49 11.12 5.47
C ALA A 333 27.50 11.89 6.35
N LEU A 334 27.39 11.48 7.62
CA LEU A 334 26.67 12.25 8.65
C LEU A 334 27.66 12.69 9.75
N GLN A 335 27.81 14.00 9.93
CA GLN A 335 28.86 14.56 10.79
C GLN A 335 28.71 14.13 12.25
N GLY A 336 29.76 13.45 12.76
CA GLY A 336 29.85 13.02 14.14
C GLY A 336 28.96 11.83 14.49
N VAL A 337 28.45 11.10 13.49
CA VAL A 337 27.66 9.88 13.67
C VAL A 337 28.28 8.76 12.82
N VAL A 338 28.63 7.64 13.45
CA VAL A 338 29.17 6.47 12.74
C VAL A 338 28.01 5.72 12.06
N PRO A 339 28.16 5.29 10.79
CA PRO A 339 27.11 4.57 10.10
C PRO A 339 26.90 3.18 10.71
N GLY A 340 25.70 2.64 10.56
CA GLY A 340 25.37 1.28 10.97
C GLY A 340 24.11 1.16 11.83
N VAL A 341 24.04 0.05 12.56
CA VAL A 341 22.92 -0.26 13.45
C VAL A 341 23.38 -0.18 14.90
N VAL A 342 22.77 0.71 15.67
CA VAL A 342 23.03 0.86 17.11
C VAL A 342 21.77 0.56 17.91
N SER A 343 21.94 -0.04 19.08
CA SER A 343 20.85 -0.24 20.04
C SER A 343 20.87 0.91 21.05
N TYR A 344 19.72 1.55 21.24
CA TYR A 344 19.53 2.58 22.25
C TYR A 344 18.61 2.03 23.35
N PRO A 345 19.16 1.52 24.47
CA PRO A 345 18.34 0.94 25.52
C PRO A 345 17.55 2.03 26.24
N VAL A 346 16.22 1.87 26.31
CA VAL A 346 15.32 2.76 27.04
C VAL A 346 14.72 1.99 28.20
N GLU A 347 14.86 2.52 29.41
CA GLU A 347 14.27 1.89 30.60
C GLU A 347 12.77 2.23 30.71
N HIS A 348 11.91 1.21 30.64
CA HIS A 348 10.48 1.33 30.92
C HIS A 348 9.88 -0.02 31.32
N SER A 349 8.84 -0.01 32.14
CA SER A 349 8.20 -1.22 32.66
C SER A 349 6.70 -1.25 32.36
N GLY A 350 6.18 -2.43 32.01
CA GLY A 350 4.74 -2.65 31.85
C GLY A 350 4.16 -2.20 30.50
N CYS A 351 5.00 -1.77 29.56
CA CYS A 351 4.58 -1.38 28.22
C CYS A 351 4.38 -2.62 27.34
N SER A 352 3.26 -2.67 26.59
CA SER A 352 2.93 -3.80 25.70
C SER A 352 2.95 -3.40 24.22
N VAL A 353 2.26 -2.32 23.88
CA VAL A 353 2.13 -1.80 22.51
C VAL A 353 2.37 -0.29 22.40
N ARG A 354 2.66 0.35 23.54
CA ARG A 354 2.87 1.79 23.67
C ARG A 354 3.85 2.08 24.81
N SER A 355 4.87 2.91 24.54
CA SER A 355 5.90 3.37 25.47
C SER A 355 6.16 4.86 25.24
N VAL A 356 5.76 5.69 26.20
CA VAL A 356 6.00 7.14 26.19
C VAL A 356 7.50 7.44 26.35
N GLN A 357 8.20 6.58 27.11
CA GLN A 357 9.65 6.67 27.32
C GLN A 357 10.41 6.47 26.00
N GLU A 358 10.04 5.46 25.21
CA GLU A 358 10.62 5.27 23.87
C GLU A 358 10.28 6.45 22.95
N ALA A 359 9.04 6.96 23.01
CA ALA A 359 8.64 8.12 22.22
C ALA A 359 9.48 9.38 22.56
N GLN A 360 9.76 9.61 23.84
CA GLN A 360 10.64 10.70 24.26
C GLN A 360 12.09 10.48 23.82
N ALA A 361 12.60 9.24 23.95
CA ALA A 361 13.94 8.90 23.47
C ALA A 361 14.09 9.15 21.95
N VAL A 362 13.05 8.83 21.17
CA VAL A 362 13.01 9.14 19.73
C VAL A 362 13.12 10.65 19.49
N VAL A 363 12.36 11.47 20.23
CA VAL A 363 12.42 12.94 20.13
C VAL A 363 13.83 13.44 20.44
N ASP A 364 14.45 12.94 21.50
CA ASP A 364 15.78 13.36 21.93
C ASP A 364 16.85 12.98 20.90
N CYS A 365 16.79 11.75 20.37
CA CYS A 365 17.66 11.30 19.29
C CYS A 365 17.52 12.16 18.03
N VAL A 366 16.29 12.46 17.60
CA VAL A 366 16.07 13.34 16.43
C VAL A 366 16.67 14.72 16.69
N ARG A 367 16.44 15.32 17.87
CA ARG A 367 17.01 16.64 18.20
C ARG A 367 18.53 16.66 18.18
N GLU A 368 19.17 15.59 18.61
CA GLU A 368 20.63 15.48 18.58
C GLU A 368 21.17 15.40 17.14
N LEU A 369 20.40 14.81 16.22
CA LEU A 369 20.82 14.60 14.84
C LEU A 369 20.55 15.80 13.95
N LEU A 370 19.46 16.53 14.19
CA LEU A 370 19.07 17.67 13.37
C LEU A 370 20.14 18.75 13.32
N GLY A 371 20.33 19.31 12.13
CA GLY A 371 21.32 20.36 11.90
C GLY A 371 22.75 19.88 11.68
N ARG A 372 23.06 18.60 11.98
CA ARG A 372 24.36 18.01 11.62
C ARG A 372 24.54 18.02 10.11
N GLU A 373 25.77 18.19 9.66
CA GLU A 373 26.06 18.15 8.22
C GLU A 373 25.84 16.74 7.67
N TRP A 374 24.99 16.64 6.64
CA TRP A 374 24.63 15.44 5.91
C TRP A 374 25.04 15.57 4.44
N VAL A 375 25.79 14.59 3.97
CA VAL A 375 26.19 14.43 2.56
C VAL A 375 25.45 13.20 2.02
N PRO A 376 24.46 13.37 1.13
CA PRO A 376 23.61 12.26 0.68
C PRO A 376 24.25 11.36 -0.37
N ALA A 377 25.31 11.80 -1.06
CA ALA A 377 26.02 11.01 -2.07
C ALA A 377 27.36 11.66 -2.39
N ALA A 378 28.25 10.90 -3.05
CA ALA A 378 29.51 11.45 -3.55
C ALA A 378 29.26 12.65 -4.48
N GLY A 379 29.89 13.78 -4.18
CA GLY A 379 29.75 15.02 -4.96
C GLY A 379 28.45 15.80 -4.72
N ALA A 380 27.59 15.37 -3.80
CA ALA A 380 26.46 16.17 -3.36
C ALA A 380 26.93 17.27 -2.40
N GLU A 381 26.32 18.45 -2.50
CA GLU A 381 26.59 19.55 -1.58
C GLU A 381 26.18 19.16 -0.14
N PRO A 382 27.08 19.34 0.85
CA PRO A 382 26.74 19.12 2.25
C PRO A 382 25.60 20.06 2.68
N ARG A 383 24.64 19.54 3.42
CA ARG A 383 23.53 20.32 3.97
C ARG A 383 23.17 19.88 5.38
N PRO A 384 22.54 20.74 6.20
CA PRO A 384 22.01 20.32 7.49
C PRO A 384 21.01 19.17 7.33
N LEU A 385 21.08 18.17 8.21
CA LEU A 385 20.09 17.10 8.33
C LEU A 385 18.75 17.71 8.76
N ALA A 386 17.71 17.48 7.96
CA ALA A 386 16.38 17.99 8.18
C ALA A 386 15.45 16.92 8.77
N ALA A 387 14.30 17.34 9.29
CA ALA A 387 13.34 16.41 9.92
C ALA A 387 12.79 15.38 8.92
N GLU A 388 12.68 15.76 7.66
CA GLU A 388 12.18 14.92 6.56
C GLU A 388 13.15 13.78 6.20
N ASP A 389 14.44 13.94 6.56
CA ASP A 389 15.49 12.93 6.39
C ASP A 389 15.43 11.82 7.45
N CYS A 390 14.53 11.95 8.43
CA CYS A 390 14.33 10.98 9.51
C CYS A 390 12.99 10.26 9.33
N ILE A 391 13.01 8.93 9.52
CA ILE A 391 11.80 8.11 9.64
C ILE A 391 11.81 7.40 10.98
N VAL A 392 10.65 7.29 11.62
CA VAL A 392 10.44 6.43 12.78
C VAL A 392 9.51 5.28 12.42
N VAL A 393 10.04 4.06 12.53
CA VAL A 393 9.30 2.82 12.35
C VAL A 393 8.88 2.30 13.72
N ALA A 394 7.58 2.25 13.98
CA ALA A 394 7.05 1.70 15.21
C ALA A 394 6.40 0.33 14.98
N ALA A 395 6.60 -0.61 15.90
CA ALA A 395 6.02 -1.95 15.79
C ALA A 395 4.47 -1.97 15.85
N TYR A 396 3.87 -0.97 16.50
CA TYR A 396 2.44 -0.93 16.76
C TYR A 396 1.84 0.43 16.41
N ASN A 397 0.59 0.46 15.93
CA ASN A 397 -0.13 1.71 15.66
C ASN A 397 -0.24 2.59 16.91
N ALA A 398 -0.54 2.02 18.07
CA ALA A 398 -0.57 2.78 19.32
C ALA A 398 0.78 3.44 19.68
N GLN A 399 1.89 2.86 19.21
CA GLN A 399 3.20 3.48 19.34
C GLN A 399 3.47 4.52 18.27
N VAL A 400 3.00 4.31 17.03
CA VAL A 400 3.01 5.34 15.98
C VAL A 400 2.36 6.61 16.49
N ASP A 401 1.15 6.48 17.06
CA ASP A 401 0.40 7.62 17.60
C ASP A 401 1.18 8.29 18.73
N CYS A 402 1.70 7.50 19.69
CA CYS A 402 2.47 8.01 20.82
C CYS A 402 3.75 8.77 20.41
N VAL A 403 4.49 8.23 19.44
CA VAL A 403 5.71 8.87 18.92
C VAL A 403 5.36 10.15 18.15
N ARG A 404 4.31 10.09 17.34
CA ARG A 404 3.83 11.24 16.57
C ARG A 404 3.37 12.37 17.47
N GLU A 405 2.59 12.09 18.51
CA GLU A 405 2.19 13.07 19.53
C GLU A 405 3.42 13.75 20.16
N ALA A 406 4.45 12.96 20.53
CA ALA A 406 5.68 13.48 21.12
C ALA A 406 6.48 14.36 20.13
N LEU A 407 6.60 13.96 18.86
CA LEU A 407 7.28 14.73 17.82
C LEU A 407 6.55 16.04 17.50
N ILE A 408 5.21 16.03 17.46
CA ILE A 408 4.39 17.24 17.26
C ILE A 408 4.56 18.19 18.44
N ALA A 409 4.47 17.68 19.68
CA ALA A 409 4.69 18.48 20.87
C ALA A 409 6.11 19.09 20.93
N ALA A 410 7.09 18.41 20.32
CA ALA A 410 8.46 18.85 20.22
C ALA A 410 8.73 19.83 19.05
N GLY A 411 7.76 20.06 18.15
CA GLY A 411 7.92 20.88 16.95
C GLY A 411 8.75 20.21 15.84
N LEU A 412 8.89 18.88 15.87
CA LEU A 412 9.70 18.09 14.93
C LEU A 412 8.85 17.42 13.83
N ALA A 413 7.54 17.46 14.00
CA ALA A 413 6.56 17.11 13.00
C ALA A 413 5.34 18.03 13.17
N ASP A 414 4.51 18.13 12.16
CA ASP A 414 3.23 18.83 12.27
C ASP A 414 2.04 17.90 12.03
N SER A 415 0.84 18.43 12.25
CA SER A 415 -0.39 17.70 11.99
C SER A 415 -0.65 17.50 10.50
N SER A 416 0.10 18.14 9.59
CA SER A 416 0.01 17.99 8.13
C SER A 416 0.92 16.90 7.57
N GLY A 417 1.77 16.29 8.41
CA GLY A 417 2.67 15.22 8.04
C GLY A 417 4.05 15.69 7.57
N ALA A 418 4.31 16.99 7.64
CA ALA A 418 5.63 17.54 7.43
C ALA A 418 6.54 17.25 8.64
N GLY A 419 7.86 17.25 8.40
CA GLY A 419 8.87 16.86 9.38
C GLY A 419 9.10 15.35 9.46
N VAL A 420 9.36 14.86 10.68
CA VAL A 420 9.70 13.44 10.90
C VAL A 420 8.51 12.55 10.61
N ARG A 421 8.69 11.60 9.69
CA ARG A 421 7.64 10.66 9.29
C ARG A 421 7.57 9.47 10.25
N VAL A 422 6.37 9.16 10.74
CA VAL A 422 6.11 8.01 11.64
C VAL A 422 5.10 7.05 11.03
N GLY A 423 5.30 5.75 11.27
CA GLY A 423 4.50 4.69 10.68
C GLY A 423 4.93 3.30 11.11
N THR A 424 4.10 2.30 10.78
CA THR A 424 4.48 0.90 10.90
C THR A 424 5.41 0.49 9.76
N VAL A 425 6.07 -0.66 9.93
CA VAL A 425 6.94 -1.28 8.92
C VAL A 425 6.26 -1.35 7.55
N ASP A 426 4.97 -1.70 7.53
CA ASP A 426 4.18 -1.85 6.30
C ASP A 426 3.98 -0.51 5.56
N LYS A 427 3.95 0.62 6.28
CA LYS A 427 3.76 1.97 5.69
C LYS A 427 5.01 2.48 4.94
N PHE A 428 6.19 2.03 5.36
CA PHE A 428 7.46 2.51 4.80
C PHE A 428 8.09 1.55 3.80
N GLN A 429 7.35 0.56 3.30
CA GLN A 429 7.86 -0.28 2.22
C GLN A 429 8.17 0.56 0.98
N GLY A 430 9.41 0.45 0.48
CA GLY A 430 9.90 1.21 -0.66
C GLY A 430 10.27 2.68 -0.39
N GLN A 431 10.15 3.15 0.87
CA GLN A 431 10.63 4.48 1.25
C GLN A 431 12.06 4.43 1.80
N GLU A 432 12.72 5.56 1.87
CA GLU A 432 14.05 5.67 2.48
C GLU A 432 14.23 7.00 3.21
N ALA A 433 15.24 7.04 4.08
CA ALA A 433 15.61 8.18 4.89
C ALA A 433 17.12 8.16 5.13
N ALA A 434 17.72 9.30 5.48
CA ALA A 434 19.09 9.32 5.95
C ALA A 434 19.22 8.47 7.22
N VAL A 435 18.32 8.69 8.19
CA VAL A 435 18.31 7.99 9.48
C VAL A 435 16.95 7.36 9.75
N VAL A 436 16.98 6.13 10.26
CA VAL A 436 15.77 5.41 10.70
C VAL A 436 15.86 5.08 12.18
N LEU A 437 14.82 5.45 12.94
CA LEU A 437 14.66 5.05 14.32
C LEU A 437 13.60 3.95 14.41
N VAL A 438 13.88 2.88 15.15
CA VAL A 438 12.94 1.76 15.33
C VAL A 438 12.49 1.73 16.79
N SER A 439 11.18 1.82 17.02
CA SER A 439 10.57 1.73 18.36
C SER A 439 9.73 0.46 18.48
N LEU A 440 10.09 -0.37 19.46
CA LEU A 440 9.47 -1.68 19.70
C LEU A 440 8.30 -1.60 20.68
N ALA A 441 8.24 -0.54 21.49
CA ALA A 441 7.22 -0.20 22.49
C ALA A 441 7.04 -1.18 23.66
N SER A 442 7.53 -2.40 23.57
CA SER A 442 7.23 -3.47 24.52
C SER A 442 8.36 -3.71 25.51
N SER A 443 8.02 -3.69 26.80
CA SER A 443 8.87 -4.21 27.89
C SER A 443 8.29 -5.47 28.53
N ARG A 444 7.33 -6.12 27.86
CA ARG A 444 6.79 -7.44 28.25
C ARG A 444 7.05 -8.45 27.14
N VAL A 445 7.54 -9.63 27.51
CA VAL A 445 7.72 -10.77 26.58
C VAL A 445 6.36 -11.33 26.13
N ASP A 446 5.30 -11.08 26.91
CA ASP A 446 3.97 -11.66 26.78
C ASP A 446 2.91 -10.61 26.39
N SER A 447 3.11 -9.92 25.25
CA SER A 447 2.08 -9.06 24.66
C SER A 447 1.07 -9.92 23.89
N GLY A 448 -0.19 -9.50 23.73
CA GLY A 448 -1.27 -10.31 23.14
C GLY A 448 -1.08 -10.76 21.67
N ARG A 449 0.00 -10.34 20.99
CA ARG A 449 0.44 -10.85 19.68
C ARG A 449 1.75 -11.67 19.75
N GLY A 450 2.33 -11.84 20.94
CA GLY A 450 3.59 -12.51 21.23
C GLY A 450 4.84 -11.72 20.83
N ALA A 451 5.98 -12.02 21.48
CA ALA A 451 7.29 -11.47 21.11
C ALA A 451 7.68 -11.75 19.65
N GLY A 452 7.17 -12.84 19.05
CA GLY A 452 7.46 -13.23 17.67
C GLY A 452 6.99 -12.23 16.60
N PHE A 453 5.99 -11.39 16.89
CA PHE A 453 5.57 -10.33 15.98
C PHE A 453 6.58 -9.17 15.93
N VAL A 454 7.14 -8.79 17.08
CA VAL A 454 8.10 -7.68 17.22
C VAL A 454 9.50 -8.11 16.81
N LEU A 455 9.88 -9.35 17.13
CA LEU A 455 11.18 -9.95 16.84
C LEU A 455 11.24 -10.64 15.47
N SER A 456 10.25 -10.43 14.61
CA SER A 456 10.26 -10.98 13.25
C SER A 456 11.50 -10.46 12.49
N PRO A 457 12.41 -11.35 12.06
CA PRO A 457 13.61 -10.94 11.31
C PRO A 457 13.24 -10.15 10.05
N ASN A 458 12.20 -10.57 9.33
CA ASN A 458 11.68 -9.88 8.16
C ASN A 458 11.24 -8.44 8.45
N ARG A 459 10.53 -8.21 9.57
CA ARG A 459 10.09 -6.86 9.95
C ARG A 459 11.27 -5.98 10.33
N LEU A 460 12.24 -6.53 11.05
CA LEU A 460 13.45 -5.81 11.43
C LEU A 460 14.30 -5.47 10.19
N ASN A 461 14.49 -6.43 9.28
CA ASN A 461 15.14 -6.21 7.99
C ASN A 461 14.49 -5.05 7.23
N VAL A 462 13.16 -5.08 7.11
CA VAL A 462 12.40 -4.04 6.41
C VAL A 462 12.50 -2.70 7.11
N ALA A 463 12.50 -2.65 8.45
CA ALA A 463 12.64 -1.40 9.18
C ALA A 463 14.03 -0.78 9.02
N VAL A 464 15.09 -1.57 9.26
CA VAL A 464 16.48 -1.09 9.28
C VAL A 464 16.97 -0.74 7.88
N SER A 465 16.59 -1.53 6.85
CA SER A 465 17.00 -1.31 5.45
C SER A 465 16.38 -0.08 4.78
N ARG A 466 15.62 0.75 5.51
CA ARG A 466 15.12 2.06 5.03
C ARG A 466 16.13 3.18 5.27
N GLY A 467 17.15 2.94 6.10
CA GLY A 467 18.22 3.90 6.35
C GLY A 467 19.22 3.97 5.21
N GLN A 468 19.83 5.13 5.03
CA GLN A 468 21.00 5.32 4.18
C GLN A 468 22.29 5.33 4.99
N TRP A 469 22.25 5.70 6.28
CA TRP A 469 23.40 5.83 7.18
C TRP A 469 23.30 4.93 8.41
#